data_AF-W7E8H2-F1
#
_entry.id   AF-W7E8H2-F1
#
_cell.length_a   1.000
_cell.length_b   1.000
_cell.length_c   1.000
_cell.angle_alpha   90.00
_cell.angle_beta   90.00
_cell.angle_gamma   90.00
#
_symmetry.space_group_name_H-M   'P 1'
#
loop_
_entity.id
_entity.type
_entity.pdbx_description
1 polymer ?
#
loop_
_entity_poly.entity_id
_entity_poly.type
_entity_poly.pdbx_seq_one_letter_code
_entity_poly.pdbx_strand_id
1 'polypeptide(L)'
;MAPPVSAIPVSELEMQLNTLPSGRARNPPITLSECALKELVQYKCNVQPAEKRGGVPSVVCEPVVRMLRRCQGGLSVETTAWEGWKAKQEGATS
;
A
#
# COMPACT_ATOMS: atom_id res chain seq x y z
N MET A 1 -14.27 16.19 -4.42
CA MET A 1 -12.81 16.26 -4.66
C MET A 1 -12.14 15.30 -3.69
N ALA A 2 -11.16 14.50 -4.12
CA ALA A 2 -10.39 13.68 -3.17
C ALA A 2 -9.55 14.61 -2.27
N PRO A 3 -9.44 14.32 -0.97
CA PRO A 3 -8.57 15.11 -0.09
C PRO A 3 -7.11 15.02 -0.58
N PRO A 4 -6.31 16.08 -0.42
CA PRO A 4 -4.88 16.00 -0.67
C PRO A 4 -4.27 14.97 0.26
N VAL A 5 -3.71 13.91 -0.32
CA VAL A 5 -2.98 12.87 0.40
C VAL A 5 -1.51 13.32 0.43
N SER A 6 -0.94 13.51 1.62
CA SER A 6 0.50 13.76 1.74
C SER A 6 1.26 12.50 1.32
N ALA A 7 2.10 12.62 0.30
CA ALA A 7 2.99 11.54 -0.11
C ALA A 7 4.08 11.37 0.97
N ILE A 8 4.10 10.21 1.63
CA ILE A 8 5.12 9.87 2.61
C ILE A 8 6.24 9.11 1.88
N PRO A 9 7.50 9.56 1.95
CA PRO A 9 8.63 8.79 1.44
C PRO A 9 8.71 7.41 2.11
N VAL A 10 9.03 6.36 1.34
CA VAL A 10 9.02 4.99 1.85
C VAL A 10 9.98 4.79 3.03
N SER A 11 11.14 5.47 3.01
CA SER A 11 12.13 5.45 4.09
C SER A 11 11.64 6.08 5.40
N GLU A 12 10.63 6.94 5.35
CA GLU A 12 10.09 7.65 6.51
C GLU A 12 8.79 7.01 7.06
N LEU A 13 8.27 5.97 6.38
CA LEU A 13 6.99 5.37 6.72
C LEU A 13 6.92 4.92 8.18
N GLU A 14 7.92 4.21 8.68
CA GLU A 14 7.95 3.74 10.07
C GLU A 14 8.05 4.89 11.09
N MET A 15 8.81 5.94 10.77
CA MET A 15 8.92 7.12 11.62
C MET A 15 7.57 7.85 11.74
N GLN A 16 6.89 8.04 10.61
CA GLN A 16 5.58 8.68 10.55
C GLN A 16 4.52 7.87 11.30
N LEU A 17 4.52 6.54 11.16
CA LEU A 17 3.60 5.65 11.89
C LEU A 17 3.77 5.72 13.42
N ASN A 18 5.01 5.95 13.86
CA ASN A 18 5.36 6.08 15.26
C ASN A 18 5.25 7.51 15.79
N THR A 19 4.83 8.47 14.97
CA THR A 19 4.56 9.85 15.39
C THR A 19 3.05 10.07 15.45
N LEU A 20 2.52 10.35 16.64
CA LEU A 20 1.10 10.64 16.81
C LEU A 20 0.76 12.01 16.21
N PRO A 21 -0.52 12.30 15.90
CA PRO A 21 -0.95 13.62 15.43
C PRO A 21 -0.59 14.77 16.38
N SER A 22 -0.36 14.48 17.67
CA SER A 22 0.12 15.44 18.67
C SER A 22 1.63 15.73 18.58
N GLY A 23 2.36 15.08 17.66
CA GLY A 23 3.82 15.13 17.55
C GLY A 23 4.56 14.23 18.56
N ARG A 24 3.84 13.54 19.46
CA ARG A 24 4.45 12.63 20.43
C ARG A 24 4.79 11.29 19.80
N ALA A 25 5.84 10.65 20.29
CA ALA A 25 6.16 9.27 19.95
C ALA A 25 5.05 8.32 20.44
N ARG A 26 4.73 7.33 19.62
CA ARG A 26 3.84 6.22 19.99
C ARG A 26 4.54 5.33 21.01
N ASN A 27 3.80 4.87 22.01
CA ASN A 27 4.29 3.96 23.04
C ASN A 27 3.26 2.82 23.26
N PRO A 28 3.60 1.56 22.98
CA PRO A 28 4.88 1.09 22.43
C PRO A 28 5.08 1.49 20.95
N PRO A 29 6.34 1.55 20.48
CA PRO A 29 6.62 1.73 19.06
C PRO A 29 6.12 0.52 18.26
N ILE A 30 5.81 0.76 16.99
CA ILE A 30 5.38 -0.22 16.01
C ILE A 30 6.54 -0.49 15.07
N THR A 31 6.95 -1.76 15.01
CA THR A 31 7.92 -2.26 14.03
C THR A 31 7.15 -2.95 12.90
N LEU A 32 7.18 -2.41 11.68
CA LEU A 32 6.32 -2.94 10.60
C LEU A 32 6.65 -4.39 10.25
N SER A 33 7.93 -4.77 10.30
CA SER A 33 8.37 -6.14 9.97
C SER A 33 7.82 -7.20 10.92
N GLU A 34 7.49 -6.83 12.16
CA GLU A 34 6.90 -7.73 13.16
C GLU A 34 5.39 -7.89 13.00
N CYS A 35 4.74 -6.97 12.26
CA CYS A 35 3.32 -7.05 11.96
C CYS A 35 3.04 -8.12 10.91
N ALA A 36 1.86 -8.76 11.00
CA ALA A 36 1.47 -9.78 10.04
C ALA A 36 1.32 -9.17 8.63
N LEU A 37 2.06 -9.71 7.66
CA LEU A 37 1.91 -9.36 6.25
C LEU A 37 0.68 -10.06 5.67
N LYS A 38 -0.16 -9.28 5.00
CA LYS A 38 -1.39 -9.72 4.34
C LYS A 38 -1.42 -9.17 2.91
N GLU A 39 -2.13 -9.89 2.06
CA GLU A 39 -2.37 -9.49 0.68
C GLU A 39 -3.86 -9.19 0.50
N LEU A 40 -4.15 -8.09 -0.19
CA LEU A 40 -5.48 -7.71 -0.63
C LEU A 40 -5.47 -7.59 -2.15
N VAL A 41 -6.16 -8.52 -2.82
CA VAL A 41 -6.35 -8.47 -4.26
C VAL A 41 -7.61 -7.66 -4.57
N GLN A 42 -7.43 -6.54 -5.27
CA GLN A 42 -8.51 -5.73 -5.82
C GLN A 42 -8.55 -5.92 -7.34
N TYR A 43 -9.61 -5.49 -8.00
CA TYR A 43 -9.70 -5.50 -9.46
C TYR A 43 -9.96 -4.10 -9.98
N LYS A 44 -9.15 -3.66 -10.93
CA LYS A 44 -9.36 -2.42 -11.68
C LYS A 44 -10.07 -2.78 -12.98
N CYS A 45 -11.37 -2.53 -13.02
CA CYS A 45 -12.19 -2.76 -14.19
C CYS A 45 -12.30 -1.50 -15.04
N ASN A 46 -11.89 -1.57 -16.31
CA ASN A 46 -12.06 -0.48 -17.26
C ASN A 46 -12.86 -0.96 -18.47
N VAL A 47 -13.68 -0.07 -19.02
CA VAL A 47 -14.40 -0.33 -20.27
C VAL A 47 -13.41 -0.13 -21.42
N GLN A 48 -13.19 -1.17 -22.20
CA GLN A 48 -12.42 -1.12 -23.44
C GLN A 48 -13.36 -0.80 -24.61
N PRO A 49 -12.95 0.09 -25.52
CA PRO A 49 -13.74 0.40 -26.71
C PRO A 49 -13.90 -0.85 -27.58
N ALA A 50 -15.01 -0.93 -28.30
CA ALA A 50 -15.21 -2.00 -29.27
C ALA A 50 -14.17 -1.92 -30.39
N GLU A 51 -13.58 -3.05 -30.76
CA GLU A 51 -12.55 -3.11 -31.81
C GLU A 51 -13.08 -2.70 -33.19
N LYS A 52 -14.39 -2.84 -33.42
CA LYS A 52 -15.06 -2.50 -34.69
C LYS A 52 -16.16 -1.46 -34.47
N ARG A 53 -16.34 -0.56 -35.45
CA ARG A 53 -17.48 0.38 -35.46
C ARG A 53 -18.80 -0.40 -35.41
N GLY A 54 -19.66 -0.05 -34.45
CA GLY A 54 -20.92 -0.75 -34.19
C GLY A 54 -20.81 -2.00 -33.30
N GLY A 55 -19.62 -2.35 -32.84
CA GLY A 55 -19.41 -3.43 -31.88
C GLY A 55 -19.76 -3.04 -30.43
N VAL A 56 -19.84 -4.04 -29.56
CA VAL A 56 -20.13 -3.87 -28.12
C VAL A 56 -18.80 -3.65 -27.37
N PRO A 57 -18.69 -2.62 -26.51
CA PRO A 57 -17.52 -2.45 -25.66
C PRO A 57 -17.41 -3.57 -24.63
N SER A 58 -16.19 -3.95 -24.26
CA SER A 58 -15.93 -5.00 -23.26
C SER A 58 -15.47 -4.39 -21.94
N VAL A 59 -15.71 -5.08 -20.83
CA VAL A 59 -15.17 -4.71 -19.52
C VAL A 59 -13.98 -5.62 -19.24
N VAL A 60 -12.81 -5.03 -19.02
CA VAL A 60 -11.58 -5.77 -18.68
C VAL A 60 -11.18 -5.41 -17.26
N CYS A 61 -11.09 -6.43 -16.40
CA CYS A 61 -10.71 -6.30 -15.00
C CYS A 61 -9.32 -6.89 -14.77
N GLU A 62 -8.38 -6.04 -14.39
CA GLU A 62 -7.00 -6.44 -14.09
C GLU A 62 -6.81 -6.52 -12.56
N PRO A 63 -6.14 -7.55 -12.04
CA PRO A 63 -5.87 -7.65 -10.61
C PRO A 63 -4.86 -6.59 -10.17
N VAL A 64 -5.14 -5.96 -9.03
CA VAL A 64 -4.28 -5.01 -8.35
C VAL A 64 -4.00 -5.57 -6.96
N VAL A 65 -2.78 -6.07 -6.77
CA VAL A 65 -2.33 -6.65 -5.52
C VAL A 65 -1.80 -5.55 -4.61
N ARG A 66 -2.37 -5.42 -3.40
CA ARG A 66 -1.86 -4.53 -2.35
C ARG A 66 -1.39 -5.34 -1.17
N MET A 67 -0.23 -4.99 -0.63
CA MET A 67 0.29 -5.59 0.59
C MET A 67 -0.10 -4.71 1.79
N LEU A 68 -0.53 -5.34 2.88
CA LEU A 68 -0.90 -4.66 4.12
C LEU A 68 -0.19 -5.31 5.31
N ARG A 69 0.36 -4.48 6.20
CA ARG A 69 0.80 -4.89 7.53
C ARG A 69 -0.33 -4.67 8.51
N ARG A 70 -0.79 -5.75 9.14
CA ARG A 70 -1.78 -5.72 10.22
C ARG A 70 -1.07 -5.82 11.56
N CYS A 71 -0.97 -4.69 12.24
CA CYS A 71 -0.31 -4.54 13.53
C CYS A 71 -1.30 -4.71 14.69
N GLN A 72 -0.78 -4.73 15.91
CA GLN A 72 -1.61 -4.73 17.12
C GLN A 72 -2.49 -3.47 17.21
N GLY A 73 -3.54 -3.52 18.04
CA GLY A 73 -4.46 -2.39 18.22
C GLY A 73 -5.34 -2.08 17.00
N GLY A 74 -5.42 -3.00 16.03
CA GLY A 74 -6.25 -2.86 14.84
C GLY A 74 -5.65 -1.98 13.74
N LEU A 75 -4.42 -1.49 13.91
CA LEU A 75 -3.74 -0.69 12.88
C LEU A 75 -3.46 -1.55 11.64
N SER A 76 -3.94 -1.08 10.49
CA SER A 76 -3.64 -1.66 9.18
C SER A 76 -2.99 -0.61 8.31
N VAL A 77 -1.84 -0.95 7.72
CA VAL A 77 -1.04 -0.04 6.89
C VAL A 77 -0.81 -0.68 5.53
N GLU A 78 -1.18 0.01 4.45
CA GLU A 78 -0.76 -0.41 3.11
C GLU A 78 0.74 -0.19 2.95
N THR A 79 1.46 -1.25 2.58
CA THR A 79 2.93 -1.34 2.59
C THR A 79 3.50 -1.83 1.27
N THR A 80 2.70 -1.90 0.19
CA THR A 80 3.13 -2.40 -1.13
C THR A 80 4.48 -1.83 -1.59
N ALA A 81 4.65 -0.51 -1.55
CA ALA A 81 5.91 0.13 -1.92
C ALA A 81 7.04 -0.11 -0.90
N TRP A 82 6.70 -0.25 0.38
CA TRP A 82 7.64 -0.50 1.47
C TRP A 82 8.23 -1.90 1.44
N GLU A 83 7.43 -2.93 1.16
CA GLU A 83 7.92 -4.31 1.02
C GLU A 83 8.92 -4.41 -0.13
N GLY A 84 8.63 -3.78 -1.29
CA GLY A 84 9.55 -3.74 -2.43
C GLY A 84 10.83 -2.95 -2.15
N TRP A 85 10.75 -1.88 -1.35
CA TRP A 85 11.93 -1.13 -0.93
C TRP A 85 12.80 -1.93 0.06
N LYS A 86 12.19 -2.59 1.05
CA LYS A 86 12.87 -3.40 2.06
C LYS A 86 13.60 -4.60 1.44
N ALA A 87 12.95 -5.31 0.52
CA ALA A 87 13.56 -6.42 -0.21
C ALA A 87 14.83 -5.98 -0.99
N LYS A 88 14.82 -4.78 -1.56
CA LYS A 88 16.01 -4.21 -2.25
C LYS A 88 17.14 -3.89 -1.27
N GLN A 89 16.81 -3.38 -0.08
CA GLN A 89 17.81 -3.10 0.95
C GLN A 89 18.49 -4.38 1.44
N GLU A 90 17.70 -5.40 1.77
CA GLU A 90 18.20 -6.71 2.24
C GLU A 90 19.07 -7.39 1.19
N GLY A 91 18.70 -7.31 -0.09
CA GLY A 91 19.51 -7.83 -1.21
C GLY A 91 20.78 -7.02 -1.49
N ALA A 92 20.84 -5.73 -1.13
CA ALA A 92 22.03 -4.89 -1.28
C ALA A 92 23.03 -5.06 -0.12
N THR A 93 22.61 -5.69 0.97
CA THR A 93 23.47 -5.99 2.14
C THR A 93 23.99 -7.43 2.17
N SER A 94 23.72 -8.22 1.12
CA SER A 94 24.14 -9.62 0.96
C SER A 94 25.35 -9.78 0.06
#